data_AF-A0A2G2M691-F1
#
_entry.id   AF-A0A2G2M691-F1
#
_cell.length_a   1.000
_cell.length_b   1.000
_cell.length_c   1.000
_cell.angle_alpha   90.00
_cell.angle_beta   90.00
_cell.angle_gamma   90.00
#
_symmetry.space_group_name_H-M   'P 1'
#
loop_
_entity.id
_entity.type
_entity.pdbx_description
1 polymer ?
#
loop_
_entity_poly.entity_id
_entity_poly.type
_entity_poly.pdbx_seq_one_letter_code
_entity_poly.pdbx_strand_id
1 'polypeptide(L)'
;MSLLHIPPVEETSDDVKKIFAEIESTIGSVPNGMKLWSVNPRALKAQWAGMKSILSRPQEEQKLFTIIRYLVSDENECSYCIGLNGAMLMNYYGVTQDELVAMKKTPSSAPLDKKNKALLIFAMKALKGADSVSQKDIELLKKLDISEKEMFNIVLAASHMFVVNTLFKTFKVEPDV
;
A
#
# COMPACT_ATOMS: atom_id res chain seq x y z
N MET A 1 9.70 -12.62 -16.14
CA MET A 1 10.60 -11.47 -16.26
C MET A 1 9.78 -10.22 -16.54
N SER A 2 10.19 -9.07 -16.00
CA SER A 2 9.51 -7.79 -16.27
C SER A 2 9.50 -7.48 -17.77
N LEU A 3 8.46 -6.78 -18.25
CA LEU A 3 8.37 -6.32 -19.63
C LEU A 3 9.25 -5.10 -19.93
N LEU A 4 9.80 -4.44 -18.91
CA LEU A 4 10.77 -3.35 -19.08
C LEU A 4 12.19 -3.84 -18.81
N HIS A 5 13.15 -3.21 -19.49
CA HIS A 5 14.54 -3.29 -19.08
C HIS A 5 14.71 -2.49 -17.79
N ILE A 6 14.98 -3.19 -16.69
CA ILE A 6 15.32 -2.61 -15.40
C ILE A 6 16.84 -2.64 -15.30
N PRO A 7 17.52 -1.47 -15.29
CA PRO A 7 18.97 -1.43 -15.23
C PRO A 7 19.48 -2.07 -13.93
N PRO A 8 20.61 -2.80 -13.96
CA PRO A 8 21.33 -3.19 -12.76
C PRO A 8 21.63 -1.98 -11.87
N VAL A 9 21.68 -2.17 -10.55
CA VAL A 9 21.88 -1.08 -9.59
C VAL A 9 23.14 -0.27 -9.92
N GLU A 10 24.19 -0.96 -10.35
CA GLU A 10 25.51 -0.43 -10.71
C GLU A 10 25.44 0.55 -11.88
N GLU A 11 24.49 0.34 -12.80
CA GLU A 11 24.28 1.15 -14.00
C GLU A 11 23.30 2.31 -13.79
N THR A 12 22.68 2.39 -12.62
CA THR A 12 21.78 3.51 -12.28
C THR A 12 22.53 4.78 -11.87
N SER A 13 21.86 5.93 -11.98
CA SER A 13 22.38 7.22 -11.50
C SER A 13 22.65 7.21 -9.98
N ASP A 14 23.57 8.05 -9.51
CA ASP A 14 23.91 8.15 -8.08
C ASP A 14 22.70 8.46 -7.17
N ASP A 15 21.72 9.21 -7.66
CA ASP A 15 20.50 9.50 -6.90
C ASP A 15 19.64 8.25 -6.68
N VAL A 16 19.56 7.36 -7.68
CA VAL A 16 18.86 6.07 -7.55
C VAL A 16 19.61 5.16 -6.59
N LYS A 17 20.94 5.08 -6.70
CA LYS A 17 21.79 4.28 -5.80
C LYS A 17 21.61 4.71 -4.34
N LYS A 18 21.55 6.02 -4.05
CA LYS A 18 21.28 6.54 -2.71
C LYS A 18 19.91 6.11 -2.20
N ILE A 19 18.87 6.19 -3.03
CA ILE A 19 17.52 5.74 -2.63
C ILE A 19 17.50 4.23 -2.36
N PHE A 20 18.16 3.42 -3.19
CA PHE A 20 18.28 1.98 -2.96
C PHE A 20 19.01 1.65 -1.67
N ALA A 21 20.12 2.35 -1.36
CA ALA A 21 20.82 2.19 -0.08
C ALA A 21 19.93 2.57 1.12
N GLU A 22 19.14 3.64 1.02
CA GLU A 22 18.16 4.00 2.05
C GLU A 22 17.10 2.90 2.23
N ILE A 23 16.55 2.39 1.12
CA ILE A 23 15.56 1.30 1.13
C ILE A 23 16.15 0.07 1.83
N GLU A 24 17.33 -0.39 1.40
CA GLU A 24 18.01 -1.54 1.99
C GLU A 24 18.27 -1.35 3.48
N SER A 25 18.72 -0.17 3.90
CA SER A 25 18.92 0.13 5.33
C SER A 25 17.63 0.13 6.16
N THR A 26 16.49 0.43 5.53
CA THR A 26 15.19 0.59 6.20
C THR A 26 14.40 -0.71 6.24
N ILE A 27 14.41 -1.48 5.15
CA ILE A 27 13.56 -2.68 4.98
C ILE A 27 14.36 -3.97 4.71
N GLY A 28 15.69 -3.89 4.68
CA GLY A 28 16.61 -5.04 4.60
C GLY A 28 17.00 -5.48 3.19
N SER A 29 16.23 -5.11 2.16
CA SER A 29 16.55 -5.38 0.76
C SER A 29 15.85 -4.39 -0.16
N VAL A 30 16.21 -4.36 -1.45
CA VAL A 30 15.52 -3.54 -2.47
C VAL A 30 14.50 -4.43 -3.22
N PRO A 31 13.18 -4.26 -3.01
CA PRO A 31 12.17 -5.06 -3.68
C PRO A 31 12.17 -4.84 -5.20
N ASN A 32 11.81 -5.87 -5.97
CA ASN A 32 11.66 -5.80 -7.42
C ASN A 32 10.68 -4.70 -7.85
N GLY A 33 9.63 -4.45 -7.06
CA GLY A 33 8.75 -3.31 -7.26
C GLY A 33 9.48 -1.96 -7.23
N MET A 34 10.44 -1.76 -6.31
CA MET A 34 11.25 -0.54 -6.25
C MET A 34 12.24 -0.45 -7.40
N LYS A 35 12.79 -1.59 -7.85
CA LYS A 35 13.63 -1.62 -9.04
C LYS A 35 12.87 -1.16 -10.28
N LEU A 36 11.60 -1.55 -10.45
CA LEU A 36 10.77 -1.05 -11.54
C LEU A 36 10.60 0.48 -11.49
N TRP A 37 10.33 1.06 -10.31
CA TRP A 37 10.19 2.52 -10.16
C TRP A 37 11.45 3.28 -10.59
N SER A 38 12.63 2.64 -10.54
CA SER A 38 13.91 3.27 -10.91
C SER A 38 14.04 3.64 -12.39
N VAL A 39 13.19 3.06 -13.26
CA VAL A 39 13.06 3.48 -14.67
C VAL A 39 12.73 4.97 -14.78
N ASN A 40 12.08 5.54 -13.76
CA ASN A 40 11.91 6.99 -13.60
C ASN A 40 12.41 7.43 -12.21
N PRO A 41 13.65 7.96 -12.10
CA PRO A 41 14.25 8.35 -10.82
C PRO A 41 13.40 9.34 -9.99
N ARG A 42 12.67 10.25 -10.65
CA ARG A 42 11.77 11.18 -9.94
C ARG A 42 10.57 10.45 -9.34
N ALA A 43 10.02 9.46 -10.06
CA ALA A 43 8.94 8.63 -9.56
C ALA A 43 9.40 7.74 -8.41
N LEU A 44 10.59 7.12 -8.52
CA LEU A 44 11.19 6.37 -7.40
C LEU A 44 11.35 7.23 -6.15
N LYS A 45 11.87 8.46 -6.29
CA LYS A 45 12.02 9.40 -5.18
C LYS A 45 10.67 9.72 -4.51
N ALA A 46 9.64 9.98 -5.30
CA ALA A 46 8.29 10.25 -4.79
C ALA A 46 7.67 9.02 -4.09
N GLN A 47 7.80 7.84 -4.71
CA GLN A 47 7.34 6.57 -4.14
C GLN A 47 8.01 6.30 -2.80
N TRP A 48 9.34 6.49 -2.72
CA TRP A 48 10.08 6.27 -1.49
C TRP A 48 9.72 7.27 -0.40
N ALA A 49 9.55 8.55 -0.74
CA ALA A 49 9.09 9.56 0.21
C ALA A 49 7.70 9.23 0.77
N GLY A 50 6.77 8.78 -0.07
CA GLY A 50 5.44 8.32 0.36
C GLY A 50 5.52 7.14 1.32
N MET A 51 6.37 6.15 1.03
CA MET A 51 6.57 5.01 1.92
C MET A 51 7.22 5.41 3.25
N LYS A 52 8.24 6.28 3.25
CA LYS A 52 8.84 6.80 4.49
C LYS A 52 7.81 7.51 5.37
N SER A 53 6.90 8.27 4.77
CA SER A 53 5.81 8.92 5.51
C SER A 53 4.83 7.93 6.17
N ILE A 54 4.74 6.69 5.68
CA ILE A 54 3.93 5.64 6.31
C ILE A 54 4.75 4.96 7.40
N LEU A 55 6.01 4.58 7.09
CA LEU A 55 6.90 3.89 8.02
C LEU A 55 7.23 4.71 9.28
N SER A 56 7.09 6.04 9.23
CA SER A 56 7.28 6.92 10.39
C SER A 56 6.06 7.02 11.32
N ARG A 57 4.95 6.34 11.00
CA ARG A 57 3.69 6.40 11.77
C ARG A 57 3.65 5.34 12.87
N PRO A 58 2.73 5.44 13.84
CA PRO A 58 2.46 4.36 14.79
C PRO A 58 2.11 3.03 14.10
N GLN A 59 2.44 1.91 14.75
CA GLN A 59 2.34 0.57 14.16
C GLN A 59 0.91 0.22 13.72
N GLU A 60 -0.09 0.66 14.46
CA GLU A 60 -1.51 0.48 14.17
C GLU A 60 -1.94 1.19 12.88
N GLU A 61 -1.40 2.38 12.61
CA GLU A 61 -1.62 3.08 11.34
C GLU A 61 -0.94 2.30 10.22
N GLN A 62 0.33 1.92 10.38
CA GLN A 62 1.05 1.14 9.38
C GLN A 62 0.32 -0.17 9.03
N LYS A 63 -0.26 -0.84 10.04
CA LYS A 63 -1.11 -2.03 9.86
C LYS A 63 -2.34 -1.70 9.01
N LEU A 64 -3.07 -0.63 9.32
CA LEU A 64 -4.21 -0.17 8.51
C LEU A 64 -3.81 0.11 7.05
N PHE A 65 -2.73 0.87 6.81
CA PHE A 65 -2.23 1.13 5.46
C PHE A 65 -1.90 -0.17 4.71
N THR A 66 -1.31 -1.15 5.41
CA THR A 66 -0.96 -2.45 4.81
C THR A 66 -2.21 -3.29 4.49
N ILE A 67 -3.23 -3.28 5.36
CA ILE A 67 -4.51 -3.95 5.11
C ILE A 67 -5.22 -3.34 3.89
N ILE A 68 -5.24 -2.02 3.77
CA ILE A 68 -5.80 -1.35 2.58
C ILE A 68 -5.03 -1.77 1.34
N ARG A 69 -3.70 -1.71 1.37
CA ARG A 69 -2.88 -2.12 0.21
C ARG A 69 -3.18 -3.56 -0.20
N TYR A 70 -3.36 -4.47 0.75
CA TYR A 70 -3.74 -5.86 0.50
C TYR A 70 -5.13 -5.98 -0.15
N LEU A 71 -6.14 -5.30 0.39
CA LEU A 71 -7.52 -5.39 -0.12
C LEU A 71 -7.69 -4.72 -1.49
N VAL A 72 -7.04 -3.57 -1.73
CA VAL A 72 -7.02 -2.94 -3.06
C VAL A 72 -6.30 -3.82 -4.07
N SER A 73 -5.21 -4.48 -3.65
CA SER A 73 -4.49 -5.41 -4.52
C SER A 73 -5.32 -6.64 -4.87
N ASP A 74 -6.18 -7.10 -3.96
CA ASP A 74 -7.12 -8.20 -4.21
C ASP A 74 -8.20 -7.79 -5.22
N GLU A 75 -8.86 -6.65 -5.00
CA GLU A 75 -9.84 -6.07 -5.94
C GLU A 75 -9.23 -5.77 -7.32
N ASN A 76 -7.93 -5.47 -7.39
CA ASN A 76 -7.22 -5.21 -8.64
C ASN A 76 -6.48 -6.43 -9.19
N GLU A 77 -6.59 -7.60 -8.57
CA GLU A 77 -5.94 -8.84 -9.02
C GLU A 77 -4.42 -8.69 -9.27
N CYS A 78 -3.71 -7.95 -8.41
CA CYS A 78 -2.24 -7.83 -8.49
C CYS A 78 -1.58 -8.94 -7.64
N SER A 79 -1.27 -10.09 -8.22
CA SER A 79 -0.68 -11.24 -7.49
C SER A 79 0.61 -10.90 -6.72
N TYR A 80 1.52 -10.12 -7.33
CA TYR A 80 2.74 -9.63 -6.64
C TYR A 80 2.37 -8.83 -5.38
N CYS A 81 1.42 -7.92 -5.53
CA CYS A 81 1.03 -7.01 -4.46
C CYS A 81 0.22 -7.71 -3.36
N ILE A 82 -0.64 -8.69 -3.72
CA ILE A 82 -1.36 -9.53 -2.77
C ILE A 82 -0.35 -10.33 -1.93
N GLY A 83 0.63 -10.98 -2.58
CA GLY A 83 1.66 -11.75 -1.90
C GLY A 83 2.52 -10.89 -0.97
N LEU A 84 3.03 -9.77 -1.47
CA LEU A 84 3.87 -8.85 -0.69
C LEU A 84 3.12 -8.29 0.53
N ASN A 85 1.90 -7.76 0.36
CA ASN A 85 1.15 -7.19 1.48
C ASN A 85 0.65 -8.27 2.45
N GLY A 86 0.25 -9.44 1.96
CA GLY A 86 -0.13 -10.58 2.81
C GLY A 86 1.04 -11.04 3.67
N ALA A 87 2.23 -11.21 3.08
CA ALA A 87 3.44 -11.55 3.82
C ALA A 87 3.80 -10.50 4.86
N MET A 88 3.70 -9.20 4.52
CA MET A 88 3.93 -8.13 5.50
C MET A 88 2.93 -8.17 6.67
N LEU A 89 1.65 -8.42 6.39
CA LEU A 89 0.60 -8.55 7.41
C LEU A 89 0.86 -9.70 8.38
N MET A 90 1.29 -10.85 7.87
CA MET A 90 1.63 -12.00 8.69
C MET A 90 2.90 -11.77 9.51
N ASN A 91 3.99 -11.32 8.85
CA ASN A 91 5.31 -11.28 9.46
C ASN A 91 5.50 -10.11 10.44
N TYR A 92 4.86 -8.96 10.21
CA TYR A 92 5.09 -7.74 11.01
C TYR A 92 3.90 -7.31 11.87
N TYR A 93 2.69 -7.81 11.59
CA TYR A 93 1.47 -7.34 12.26
C TYR A 93 0.63 -8.47 12.88
N GLY A 94 1.14 -9.71 12.85
CA GLY A 94 0.53 -10.87 13.48
C GLY A 94 -0.84 -11.24 12.90
N VAL A 95 -1.16 -10.81 11.68
CA VAL A 95 -2.40 -11.20 11.00
C VAL A 95 -2.28 -12.65 10.55
N THR A 96 -3.28 -13.46 10.84
CA THR A 96 -3.31 -14.88 10.46
C THR A 96 -3.78 -15.05 9.01
N GLN A 97 -3.47 -16.22 8.42
CA GLN A 97 -3.98 -16.58 7.10
C GLN A 97 -5.52 -16.58 7.05
N ASP A 98 -6.19 -17.01 8.12
CA ASP A 98 -7.64 -17.01 8.21
C ASP A 98 -8.21 -15.59 8.25
N GLU A 99 -7.58 -14.67 8.99
CA GLU A 99 -7.95 -13.25 8.98
C GLU A 99 -7.74 -12.60 7.61
N LEU A 100 -6.66 -12.95 6.91
CA LEU A 100 -6.40 -12.51 5.53
C LEU A 100 -7.52 -12.95 4.57
N VAL A 101 -8.02 -14.18 4.71
CA VAL A 101 -9.13 -14.69 3.90
C VAL A 101 -10.46 -14.03 4.32
N ALA A 102 -10.67 -13.85 5.62
CA ALA A 102 -11.88 -13.23 6.15
C ALA A 102 -12.02 -11.77 5.68
N MET A 103 -10.94 -10.98 5.73
CA MET A 103 -11.00 -9.56 5.38
C MET A 103 -11.22 -9.32 3.88
N LYS A 104 -10.77 -10.24 3.00
CA LYS A 104 -11.10 -10.19 1.57
C LYS A 104 -12.61 -10.30 1.32
N LYS A 105 -13.27 -11.23 2.01
CA LYS A 105 -14.73 -11.44 1.90
C LYS A 105 -15.50 -10.31 2.55
N THR A 106 -15.02 -9.87 3.72
CA THR A 106 -15.70 -8.90 4.57
C THR A 106 -14.66 -7.94 5.17
N PRO A 107 -14.41 -6.77 4.56
CA PRO A 107 -13.38 -5.83 5.05
C PRO A 107 -13.54 -5.42 6.53
N SER A 108 -14.76 -5.38 7.05
CA SER A 108 -15.03 -5.08 8.46
C SER A 108 -14.57 -6.18 9.45
N SER A 109 -14.21 -7.37 8.95
CA SER A 109 -13.60 -8.43 9.76
C SER A 109 -12.11 -8.21 10.04
N ALA A 110 -11.47 -7.22 9.39
CA ALA A 110 -10.07 -6.89 9.62
C ALA A 110 -9.78 -6.66 11.12
N PRO A 111 -8.64 -7.17 11.64
CA PRO A 111 -8.24 -7.07 13.05
C PRO A 111 -7.70 -5.67 13.37
N LEU A 112 -8.63 -4.71 13.40
CA LEU A 112 -8.43 -3.27 13.61
C LEU A 112 -9.39 -2.77 14.70
N ASP A 113 -8.98 -1.71 15.40
CA ASP A 113 -9.86 -0.97 16.29
C ASP A 113 -11.01 -0.30 15.53
N LYS A 114 -11.94 0.29 16.29
CA LYS A 114 -13.15 0.92 15.76
C LYS A 114 -12.86 2.06 14.77
N LYS A 115 -11.87 2.92 15.03
CA LYS A 115 -11.55 4.08 14.17
C LYS A 115 -10.90 3.60 12.87
N ASN A 116 -9.88 2.75 12.98
CA ASN A 116 -9.16 2.21 11.83
C ASN A 116 -10.06 1.36 10.94
N LYS A 117 -11.00 0.62 11.52
CA LYS A 117 -12.02 -0.12 10.77
C LYS A 117 -12.98 0.79 10.01
N ALA A 118 -13.38 1.93 10.60
CA ALA A 118 -14.22 2.90 9.91
C ALA A 118 -13.48 3.57 8.74
N LEU A 119 -12.20 3.91 8.93
CA LEU A 119 -11.31 4.41 7.86
C LEU A 119 -11.15 3.39 6.73
N LEU A 120 -10.93 2.11 7.06
CA LEU A 120 -10.85 1.03 6.09
C LEU A 120 -12.13 0.94 5.24
N ILE A 121 -13.30 0.87 5.89
CA ILE A 121 -14.58 0.75 5.19
C ILE A 121 -14.82 1.97 4.29
N PHE A 122 -14.49 3.17 4.76
CA PHE A 122 -14.58 4.40 3.98
C PHE A 122 -13.68 4.37 2.74
N ALA A 123 -12.41 3.96 2.89
CA ALA A 123 -11.48 3.84 1.78
C ALA A 123 -11.95 2.82 0.73
N MET A 124 -12.43 1.65 1.17
CA MET A 124 -12.97 0.62 0.25
C MET A 124 -14.23 1.11 -0.47
N LYS A 125 -15.11 1.85 0.20
CA LYS A 125 -16.28 2.48 -0.42
C LYS A 125 -15.87 3.48 -1.51
N ALA A 126 -14.92 4.37 -1.19
CA ALA A 126 -14.43 5.38 -2.12
C ALA A 126 -13.81 4.75 -3.39
N LEU A 127 -13.05 3.66 -3.24
CA LEU A 127 -12.47 2.95 -4.37
C LEU A 127 -13.47 2.18 -5.21
N LYS A 128 -14.49 1.57 -4.58
CA LYS A 128 -15.51 0.83 -5.32
C LYS A 128 -16.41 1.76 -6.15
N GLY A 129 -16.63 2.99 -5.68
CA GLY A 129 -17.37 4.00 -6.41
C GLY A 129 -17.42 5.31 -5.65
N ALA A 130 -16.55 6.25 -6.02
CA ALA A 130 -16.40 7.54 -5.35
C ALA A 130 -17.71 8.35 -5.30
N ASP A 131 -18.53 8.25 -6.35
CA ASP A 131 -19.84 8.93 -6.43
C ASP A 131 -20.84 8.44 -5.36
N SER A 132 -20.60 7.27 -4.75
CA SER A 132 -21.42 6.75 -3.66
C SER A 132 -21.09 7.37 -2.29
N VAL A 133 -19.95 8.06 -2.19
CA VAL A 133 -19.53 8.78 -0.98
C VAL A 133 -20.39 10.02 -0.80
N SER A 134 -20.91 10.20 0.41
CA SER A 134 -21.86 11.26 0.74
C SER A 134 -21.41 12.02 1.99
N GLN A 135 -22.03 13.18 2.22
CA GLN A 135 -21.82 13.95 3.45
C GLN A 135 -22.10 13.14 4.73
N LYS A 136 -23.05 12.20 4.67
CA LYS A 136 -23.36 11.31 5.80
C LYS A 136 -22.18 10.42 6.18
N ASP A 137 -21.40 9.96 5.21
CA ASP A 137 -20.19 9.15 5.49
C ASP A 137 -19.15 9.97 6.25
N ILE A 138 -18.94 11.23 5.84
CA ILE A 138 -18.03 12.17 6.49
C ILE A 138 -18.48 12.46 7.93
N GLU A 139 -19.76 12.72 8.15
CA GLU A 139 -20.32 12.97 9.48
C GLU A 139 -20.19 11.77 10.42
N LEU A 140 -20.36 10.55 9.91
CA LEU A 140 -20.16 9.33 10.71
C LEU A 140 -18.71 9.18 11.16
N LEU A 141 -17.74 9.51 10.32
CA LEU A 141 -16.32 9.49 10.68
C LEU A 141 -15.99 10.59 11.69
N LYS A 142 -16.54 11.80 11.54
CA LYS A 142 -16.37 12.89 12.51
C LYS A 142 -16.87 12.52 13.90
N LYS A 143 -17.96 11.75 14.01
CA LYS A 143 -18.48 11.22 15.31
C LYS A 143 -17.55 10.22 15.99
N LEU A 144 -16.52 9.73 15.30
CA LEU A 144 -15.47 8.87 15.84
C LEU A 144 -14.16 9.66 16.10
N ASP A 145 -14.23 10.99 16.11
CA ASP A 145 -13.06 11.88 16.23
C ASP A 145 -11.98 11.54 15.20
N ILE A 146 -12.39 11.21 13.98
CA ILE A 146 -11.50 11.06 12.82
C ILE A 146 -11.42 12.42 12.14
N SER A 147 -10.20 12.91 11.91
CA SER A 147 -9.94 14.19 11.26
C SER A 147 -10.10 14.11 9.74
N GLU A 148 -10.39 15.24 9.11
CA GLU A 148 -10.46 15.33 7.63
C GLU A 148 -9.13 14.93 6.97
N LYS A 149 -8.01 15.19 7.65
CA LYS A 149 -6.67 14.76 7.20
C LYS A 149 -6.55 13.24 7.18
N GLU A 150 -7.07 12.53 8.18
CA GLU A 150 -7.08 11.06 8.19
C GLU A 150 -7.96 10.49 7.08
N MET A 151 -9.15 11.08 6.87
CA MET A 151 -10.06 10.70 5.77
C MET A 151 -9.42 10.90 4.40
N PHE A 152 -8.74 12.03 4.19
CA PHE A 152 -8.03 12.30 2.94
C PHE A 152 -6.88 11.32 2.73
N ASN A 153 -6.05 11.12 3.76
CA ASN A 153 -4.88 10.25 3.66
C ASN A 153 -5.27 8.79 3.38
N ILE A 154 -6.38 8.31 3.95
CA ILE A 154 -6.80 6.93 3.75
C ILE A 154 -7.25 6.67 2.32
N VAL A 155 -7.98 7.62 1.72
CA VAL A 155 -8.39 7.53 0.32
C VAL A 155 -7.17 7.69 -0.58
N LEU A 156 -6.27 8.64 -0.29
CA LEU A 156 -5.01 8.81 -1.04
C LEU A 156 -4.18 7.52 -1.07
N ALA A 157 -4.04 6.84 0.06
CA ALA A 157 -3.29 5.59 0.13
C ALA A 157 -3.95 4.47 -0.68
N ALA A 158 -5.27 4.37 -0.60
CA ALA A 158 -6.04 3.38 -1.33
C ALA A 158 -5.94 3.63 -2.86
N SER A 159 -6.12 4.88 -3.31
CA SER A 159 -5.95 5.29 -4.70
C SER A 159 -4.52 5.10 -5.21
N HIS A 160 -3.52 5.39 -4.37
CA HIS A 160 -2.12 5.16 -4.72
C HIS A 160 -1.81 3.68 -4.93
N MET A 161 -2.42 2.79 -4.13
CA MET A 161 -2.25 1.36 -4.35
C MET A 161 -2.78 0.91 -5.72
N PHE A 162 -3.89 1.51 -6.20
CA PHE A 162 -4.39 1.26 -7.56
C PHE A 162 -3.34 1.62 -8.64
N VAL A 163 -2.64 2.76 -8.48
CA VAL A 163 -1.53 3.16 -9.35
C VAL A 163 -0.41 2.12 -9.33
N VAL A 164 0.02 1.71 -8.12
CA VAL A 164 1.05 0.68 -7.94
C VAL A 164 0.63 -0.66 -8.58
N ASN A 165 -0.60 -1.12 -8.34
CA ASN A 165 -1.14 -2.34 -8.90
C ASN A 165 -1.13 -2.30 -10.44
N THR A 166 -1.58 -1.18 -11.01
CA THR A 166 -1.62 -0.98 -12.46
C THR A 166 -0.22 -1.12 -13.06
N LEU A 167 0.75 -0.38 -12.53
CA LEU A 167 2.13 -0.44 -13.03
C LEU A 167 2.72 -1.85 -12.91
N PHE A 168 2.55 -2.50 -11.76
CA PHE A 168 3.19 -3.79 -11.50
C PHE A 168 2.57 -4.90 -12.35
N LYS A 169 1.26 -4.86 -12.58
CA LYS A 169 0.56 -5.77 -13.51
C LYS A 169 0.98 -5.51 -14.95
N THR A 170 0.96 -4.26 -15.39
CA THR A 170 1.32 -3.88 -16.76
C THR A 170 2.73 -4.35 -17.13
N PHE A 171 3.69 -4.19 -16.21
CA PHE A 171 5.09 -4.52 -16.48
C PHE A 171 5.53 -5.88 -15.91
N LYS A 172 4.59 -6.72 -15.46
CA LYS A 172 4.82 -8.10 -14.99
C LYS A 172 5.97 -8.21 -13.97
N VAL A 173 5.89 -7.41 -12.90
CA VAL A 173 6.87 -7.49 -11.80
C VAL A 173 6.82 -8.88 -11.16
N GLU A 174 7.99 -9.49 -11.00
CA GLU A 174 8.12 -10.82 -10.38
C GLU A 174 8.20 -10.71 -8.86
N PRO A 175 7.61 -11.67 -8.11
CA PRO A 175 7.77 -11.76 -6.66
C PRO A 175 9.22 -11.65 -6.22
N ASP A 176 9.42 -11.03 -5.07
CA ASP A 176 10.71 -11.06 -4.39
C ASP A 176 11.01 -12.51 -3.94
N VAL A 177 12.25 -12.94 -4.11
CA VAL A 177 12.75 -14.27 -3.73
C VAL A 177 13.26 -14.31 -2.30
#